data_AF-A0A350I731-F1
#
_entry.id   AF-A0A350I731-F1
#
_cell.length_a   1.000
_cell.length_b   1.000
_cell.length_c   1.000
_cell.angle_alpha   90.00
_cell.angle_beta   90.00
_cell.angle_gamma   90.00
#
_symmetry.space_group_name_H-M   'P 1'
#
loop_
_entity.id
_entity.type
_entity.pdbx_description
1 polymer ?
#
loop_
_entity_poly.entity_id
_entity_poly.type
_entity_poly.pdbx_seq_one_letter_code
_entity_poly.pdbx_strand_id
1 'polypeptide(L)'
;MKSGLDPTVVKHAPVFDTKKAISYYENKDGVPIKYVCTTDLLASDLPVDIFYRKTPHPEFGNRYFGLYKNPYADDARIMITNADAVETSKRYIFGVIEDRDGFLWYSQCHHDCLMLDGSMIDGGREYIRSTNLKGVFKIVEGEFVERLNLEDEEDDEWLGQDSGIEDFTNY
;
A
#
# COMPACT_ATOMS: atom_id res chain seq x y z
N MET A 1 21.65 -8.19 -20.62
CA MET A 1 20.98 -6.89 -20.86
C MET A 1 19.81 -6.82 -19.89
N LYS A 2 19.82 -5.88 -18.94
CA LYS A 2 18.66 -5.68 -18.06
C LYS A 2 17.58 -5.00 -18.91
N SER A 3 16.62 -5.76 -19.43
CA SER A 3 15.36 -5.19 -19.92
C SER A 3 14.52 -4.84 -18.68
N GLY A 4 14.94 -3.80 -17.97
CA GLY A 4 14.07 -3.18 -16.98
C GLY A 4 12.97 -2.47 -17.74
N LEU A 5 11.74 -2.98 -17.61
CA LEU A 5 10.55 -2.17 -17.87
C LEU A 5 10.73 -0.85 -17.10
N ASP A 6 10.40 0.27 -17.75
CA ASP A 6 10.42 1.62 -17.17
C ASP A 6 9.79 1.56 -15.77
N PRO A 7 10.40 2.11 -14.69
CA PRO A 7 9.79 2.13 -13.37
C PRO A 7 8.40 2.75 -13.46
N THR A 8 7.40 1.88 -13.54
CA THR A 8 6.00 2.20 -13.61
C THR A 8 5.69 3.00 -12.35
N VAL A 9 5.49 4.31 -12.52
CA VAL A 9 5.25 5.23 -11.41
C VAL A 9 3.88 4.90 -10.82
N VAL A 10 3.86 4.17 -9.71
CA VAL A 10 2.64 3.91 -8.94
C VAL A 10 2.06 5.25 -8.48
N LYS A 11 0.80 5.50 -8.82
CA LYS A 11 0.04 6.66 -8.36
C LYS A 11 -0.62 6.31 -7.04
N HIS A 12 -0.46 7.22 -6.09
CA HIS A 12 -1.07 7.14 -4.77
C HIS A 12 -2.06 8.29 -4.61
N ALA A 13 -3.14 8.09 -3.84
CA ALA A 13 -4.02 9.16 -3.41
C ALA A 13 -3.92 9.35 -1.87
N PRO A 14 -2.80 9.92 -1.37
CA PRO A 14 -2.59 10.06 0.06
C PRO A 14 -3.68 10.90 0.73
N VAL A 15 -3.98 10.54 1.98
CA VAL A 15 -4.96 11.25 2.82
C VAL A 15 -4.39 12.61 3.26
N PHE A 16 -3.08 12.70 3.46
CA PHE A 16 -2.39 13.90 3.92
C PHE A 16 -1.40 14.45 2.90
N ASP A 17 -0.93 15.68 3.14
CA ASP A 17 0.22 16.23 2.43
C ASP A 17 1.50 15.47 2.83
N THR A 18 1.88 14.50 2.00
CA THR A 18 3.03 13.62 2.24
C THR A 18 4.34 14.38 2.32
N LYS A 19 4.50 15.47 1.55
CA LYS A 19 5.72 16.29 1.61
C LYS A 19 5.84 16.98 2.96
N LYS A 20 4.75 17.53 3.46
CA LYS A 20 4.71 18.14 4.80
C LYS A 20 4.97 17.11 5.90
N ALA A 21 4.38 15.93 5.81
CA ALA A 21 4.61 14.84 6.76
C ALA A 21 6.08 14.39 6.76
N ILE A 22 6.65 14.10 5.59
CA ILE A 22 8.06 13.74 5.41
C ILE A 22 8.95 14.81 6.05
N SER A 23 8.81 16.08 5.66
CA SER A 23 9.64 17.16 6.20
C SER A 23 9.51 17.30 7.72
N TYR A 24 8.32 17.08 8.29
CA TYR A 24 8.12 17.14 9.74
C TYR A 24 8.90 16.02 10.45
N TYR A 25 8.76 14.78 10.02
CA TYR A 25 9.41 13.63 10.66
C TYR A 25 10.92 13.57 10.40
N GLU A 26 11.38 14.01 9.22
CA GLU A 26 12.83 14.15 8.95
C GLU A 26 13.48 15.16 9.90
N ASN A 27 12.85 16.32 10.11
CA ASN A 27 13.36 17.34 11.03
C ASN A 27 13.30 16.88 12.50
N LYS A 28 12.26 16.13 12.86
CA LYS A 28 12.06 15.62 14.23
C LYS A 28 13.03 14.49 14.58
N ASP A 29 13.19 13.53 13.67
CA ASP A 29 13.88 12.27 13.95
C ASP A 29 15.31 12.25 13.39
N GLY A 30 15.69 13.20 12.54
CA GLY A 30 17.04 13.33 11.98
C GLY A 30 17.44 12.23 11.00
N VAL A 31 16.46 11.52 10.44
CA VAL A 31 16.64 10.42 9.47
C VAL A 31 15.76 10.64 8.24
N PRO A 32 16.17 10.19 7.04
CA PRO A 32 15.34 10.28 5.85
C PRO A 32 14.03 9.51 5.99
N ILE A 33 12.93 10.10 5.52
CA ILE A 33 11.60 9.49 5.52
C ILE A 33 11.10 9.38 4.10
N LYS A 34 10.57 8.21 3.75
CA LYS A 34 9.96 7.95 2.45
C LYS A 34 8.47 7.67 2.62
N TYR A 35 7.64 8.26 1.77
CA TYR A 35 6.24 7.84 1.62
C TYR A 35 6.15 6.57 0.75
N VAL A 36 5.38 5.58 1.19
CA VAL A 36 5.33 4.24 0.59
C VAL A 36 4.01 4.03 -0.15
N CYS A 37 2.90 4.06 0.57
CA CYS A 37 1.56 3.83 0.04
C CYS A 37 0.51 4.33 1.03
N THR A 38 -0.73 4.44 0.57
CA THR A 38 -1.92 4.50 1.43
C THR A 38 -2.57 3.14 1.43
N THR A 39 -2.79 2.54 2.61
CA THR A 39 -3.57 1.31 2.72
C THR A 39 -4.30 1.19 4.05
N ASP A 40 -5.35 0.39 4.11
CA ASP A 40 -5.95 -0.06 5.38
C ASP A 40 -4.93 -0.89 6.18
N LEU A 41 -4.84 -0.65 7.49
CA LEU A 41 -4.18 -1.57 8.41
C LEU A 41 -5.23 -2.52 9.01
N LEU A 42 -5.27 -2.71 10.33
CA LEU A 42 -6.20 -3.66 10.95
C LEU A 42 -7.69 -3.35 10.74
N ALA A 43 -8.05 -2.06 10.61
CA ALA A 43 -9.43 -1.63 10.37
C ALA A 43 -9.68 -1.45 8.87
N SER A 44 -10.80 -1.98 8.38
CA SER A 44 -11.34 -1.72 7.03
C SER A 44 -11.81 -0.27 6.92
N ASP A 45 -11.66 0.31 5.73
CA ASP A 45 -12.16 1.64 5.36
C ASP A 45 -11.58 2.77 6.22
N LEU A 46 -10.32 2.59 6.63
CA LEU A 46 -9.55 3.56 7.38
C LEU A 46 -8.17 3.70 6.70
N PRO A 47 -8.11 4.39 5.55
CA PRO A 47 -6.87 4.53 4.80
C PRO A 47 -5.79 5.21 5.65
N VAL A 48 -4.62 4.58 5.68
CA VAL A 48 -3.46 5.03 6.45
C VAL A 48 -2.32 5.33 5.49
N ASP A 49 -1.79 6.56 5.53
CA ASP A 49 -0.60 6.94 4.78
C ASP A 49 0.63 6.34 5.45
N ILE A 50 1.29 5.40 4.78
CA ILE A 50 2.43 4.64 5.29
C ILE A 50 3.74 5.29 4.86
N PHE A 51 4.63 5.45 5.82
CA PHE A 51 5.96 6.00 5.66
C PHE A 51 7.01 4.99 6.14
N TYR A 52 8.17 5.02 5.50
CA TYR A 52 9.31 4.14 5.77
C TYR A 52 10.54 4.95 6.16
N ARG A 53 11.35 4.37 7.04
CA ARG A 53 12.72 4.79 7.31
C ARG A 53 13.66 3.61 7.43
N LYS A 54 14.86 3.77 6.88
CA LYS A 54 15.91 2.75 6.91
C LYS A 54 16.57 2.59 8.28
N THR A 55 16.47 3.57 9.17
CA THR A 55 16.92 3.43 10.56
C THR A 55 15.70 3.16 11.43
N PRO A 56 15.62 2.03 12.16
CA PRO A 56 14.52 1.74 13.10
C PRO A 56 14.24 2.88 14.09
N HIS A 57 13.00 3.01 14.59
CA HIS A 57 12.72 3.95 15.69
C HIS A 57 13.65 3.64 16.86
N PRO A 58 14.29 4.64 17.49
CA PRO A 58 15.17 4.39 18.62
C PRO A 58 14.46 3.76 19.82
N GLU A 59 13.18 4.08 20.02
CA GLU A 59 12.36 3.55 21.13
C GLU A 59 11.54 2.30 20.76
N PHE A 60 10.94 2.26 19.58
CA PHE A 60 9.92 1.26 19.21
C PHE A 60 10.44 0.21 18.22
N GLY A 61 11.62 0.41 17.62
CA GLY A 61 12.21 -0.51 16.66
C GLY A 61 11.53 -0.59 15.29
N ASN A 62 10.40 0.08 15.08
CA ASN A 62 9.67 0.01 13.82
C ASN A 62 10.32 0.84 12.70
N ARG A 63 10.26 0.30 11.48
CA ARG A 63 10.74 0.95 10.25
C ARG A 63 9.62 1.62 9.48
N TYR A 64 8.40 1.12 9.63
CA TYR A 64 7.19 1.68 9.03
C TYR A 64 6.30 2.30 10.09
N PHE A 65 5.74 3.46 9.77
CA PHE A 65 4.70 4.09 10.55
C PHE A 65 3.62 4.64 9.64
N GLY A 66 2.39 4.66 10.16
CA GLY A 66 1.22 5.14 9.44
C GLY A 66 0.65 6.40 10.07
N LEU A 67 0.11 7.30 9.24
CA LEU A 67 -0.72 8.42 9.67
C LEU A 67 -2.16 8.21 9.20
N TYR A 68 -3.11 8.39 10.10
CA TYR A 68 -4.54 8.32 9.77
C TYR A 68 -5.33 9.36 10.55
N LYS A 69 -6.51 9.69 10.05
CA LYS A 69 -7.48 10.55 10.74
C LYS A 69 -8.39 9.66 11.58
N ASN A 70 -8.41 9.83 12.89
CA ASN A 70 -9.32 9.07 13.76
C ASN A 70 -10.76 9.60 13.57
N PRO A 71 -11.69 8.83 12.98
CA PRO A 71 -13.05 9.29 12.73
C PRO A 71 -13.90 9.34 14.02
N TYR A 72 -13.42 8.74 15.11
CA TYR A 72 -14.14 8.64 16.39
C TYR A 72 -13.72 9.72 17.40
N ALA A 73 -12.80 10.61 17.06
CA ALA A 73 -12.42 11.74 17.91
C ALA A 73 -13.27 12.97 17.58
N ASP A 74 -13.68 13.74 18.59
CA ASP A 74 -14.55 14.93 18.43
C ASP A 74 -14.02 15.98 17.43
N ASP A 75 -12.70 16.07 17.29
CA ASP A 75 -11.97 16.96 16.38
C ASP A 75 -11.26 16.21 15.24
N ALA A 76 -11.53 14.91 15.09
CA ALA A 76 -10.94 14.02 14.11
C ALA A 76 -9.41 14.12 14.01
N ARG A 77 -8.73 13.82 15.12
CA ARG A 77 -7.28 13.95 15.30
C ARG A 77 -6.49 13.08 14.34
N ILE A 78 -5.34 13.62 13.92
CA ILE A 78 -4.30 12.84 13.24
C ILE A 78 -3.61 11.96 14.27
N MET A 79 -3.53 10.67 13.98
CA MET A 79 -2.91 9.65 14.81
C MET A 79 -1.71 9.05 14.09
N ILE A 80 -0.74 8.57 14.86
CA ILE A 80 0.40 7.77 14.37
C ILE A 80 0.25 6.33 14.86
N THR A 81 0.60 5.36 14.00
CA THR A 81 0.57 3.93 14.33
C THR A 81 1.79 3.21 13.78
N ASN A 82 2.12 2.03 14.34
CA ASN A 82 3.06 1.11 13.72
C ASN A 82 2.43 0.55 12.42
N ALA A 83 3.25 0.40 11.38
CA ALA A 83 2.85 -0.15 10.09
C ALA A 83 3.83 -1.21 9.54
N ASP A 84 4.71 -1.79 10.36
CA ASP A 84 5.68 -2.82 9.92
C ASP A 84 5.00 -4.05 9.31
N ALA A 85 3.73 -4.28 9.67
CA ALA A 85 2.90 -5.31 9.07
C ALA A 85 2.81 -5.19 7.53
N VAL A 86 2.97 -3.99 6.95
CA VAL A 86 2.87 -3.77 5.51
C VAL A 86 3.93 -4.53 4.70
N GLU A 87 5.09 -4.80 5.31
CA GLU A 87 6.16 -5.63 4.71
C GLU A 87 6.21 -7.01 5.37
N THR A 88 6.01 -7.10 6.69
CA THR A 88 6.21 -8.37 7.44
C THR A 88 5.03 -9.33 7.36
N SER A 89 3.82 -8.85 7.05
CA SER A 89 2.64 -9.70 6.92
C SER A 89 2.37 -10.04 5.45
N LYS A 90 2.15 -11.32 5.18
CA LYS A 90 1.80 -11.83 3.85
C LYS A 90 0.48 -11.28 3.30
N ARG A 91 -0.35 -10.64 4.14
CA ARG A 91 -1.65 -10.05 3.75
C ARG A 91 -1.54 -8.80 2.90
N TYR A 92 -0.42 -8.09 2.96
CA TYR A 92 -0.26 -6.82 2.23
C TYR A 92 0.31 -7.10 0.84
N ILE A 93 -0.61 -7.43 -0.06
CA ILE A 93 -0.36 -7.51 -1.49
C ILE A 93 -1.21 -6.47 -2.21
N PHE A 94 -0.68 -5.93 -3.29
CA PHE A 94 -1.31 -4.83 -4.03
C PHE A 94 -1.51 -5.28 -5.48
N GLY A 95 -2.77 -5.54 -5.85
CA GLY A 95 -3.14 -5.67 -7.25
C GLY A 95 -3.11 -4.31 -7.92
N VAL A 96 -2.54 -4.24 -9.13
CA VAL A 96 -2.44 -2.98 -9.89
C VAL A 96 -3.11 -3.06 -11.25
N ILE A 97 -3.72 -1.96 -11.66
CA ILE A 97 -4.17 -1.70 -13.03
C ILE A 97 -3.37 -0.53 -13.61
N GLU A 98 -3.39 -0.38 -14.92
CA GLU A 98 -2.67 0.66 -15.65
C GLU A 98 -3.66 1.60 -16.34
N ASP A 99 -3.43 2.91 -16.24
CA ASP A 99 -4.17 3.91 -17.00
C ASP A 99 -3.61 4.09 -18.42
N ARG A 100 -4.29 4.89 -19.25
CA ARG A 100 -3.89 5.16 -20.64
C ARG A 100 -2.50 5.80 -20.80
N ASP A 101 -1.97 6.42 -19.75
CA ASP A 101 -0.68 7.11 -19.73
C ASP A 101 0.44 6.19 -19.21
N GLY A 102 0.12 4.95 -18.83
CA GLY A 102 1.07 3.96 -18.33
C GLY A 102 1.34 4.06 -16.83
N PHE A 103 0.54 4.80 -16.07
CA PHE A 103 0.65 4.83 -14.62
C PHE A 103 -0.09 3.67 -13.96
N LEU A 104 0.50 3.12 -12.90
CA LEU A 104 -0.11 2.05 -12.11
C LEU A 104 -0.96 2.62 -10.98
N TRP A 105 -2.11 2.00 -10.76
CA TRP A 105 -3.07 2.34 -9.71
C TRP A 105 -3.46 1.07 -8.95
N TYR A 106 -3.74 1.22 -7.66
CA TYR A 106 -4.18 0.14 -6.78
C TYR A 106 -5.31 0.64 -5.89
N SER A 107 -6.15 -0.28 -5.42
CA SER A 107 -7.20 -0.01 -4.43
C SER A 107 -6.57 0.21 -3.06
N GLN A 108 -6.84 1.36 -2.41
CA GLN A 108 -6.18 1.74 -1.16
C GLN A 108 -6.88 1.16 0.07
N CYS A 109 -8.19 0.99 0.05
CA CYS A 109 -8.96 0.40 1.14
C CYS A 109 -9.99 -0.60 0.61
N HIS A 110 -10.64 -1.34 1.51
CA HIS A 110 -11.58 -2.39 1.13
C HIS A 110 -12.63 -1.92 0.11
N HIS A 111 -13.24 -0.75 0.32
CA HIS A 111 -14.24 -0.18 -0.61
C HIS A 111 -13.69 0.97 -1.47
N ASP A 112 -12.46 0.84 -1.98
CA ASP A 112 -11.86 1.78 -2.95
C ASP A 112 -11.87 1.18 -4.36
N CYS A 113 -13.05 1.17 -5.00
CA CYS A 113 -13.22 0.66 -6.36
C CYS A 113 -12.80 1.72 -7.39
N LEU A 114 -11.66 1.50 -8.04
CA LEU A 114 -11.18 2.34 -9.13
C LEU A 114 -11.62 1.75 -10.47
N MET A 115 -12.15 2.60 -11.35
CA MET A 115 -12.46 2.27 -12.74
C MET A 115 -11.73 3.24 -13.66
N LEU A 116 -10.73 2.75 -14.38
CA LEU A 116 -9.83 3.56 -15.20
C LEU A 116 -9.65 2.90 -16.56
N ASP A 117 -10.00 3.61 -17.63
CA ASP A 117 -9.71 3.20 -19.01
C ASP A 117 -10.15 1.77 -19.39
N GLY A 118 -11.29 1.33 -18.84
CA GLY A 118 -11.84 -0.01 -19.07
C GLY A 118 -11.25 -1.11 -18.16
N SER A 119 -10.32 -0.74 -17.28
CA SER A 119 -9.79 -1.55 -16.18
C SER A 119 -10.51 -1.24 -14.88
N MET A 120 -10.48 -2.18 -13.93
CA MET A 120 -11.07 -2.02 -12.60
C MET A 120 -10.19 -2.68 -11.55
N ILE A 121 -10.10 -2.08 -10.36
CA ILE A 121 -9.45 -2.69 -9.19
C ILE A 121 -10.24 -2.31 -7.93
N ASP A 122 -10.43 -3.25 -7.01
CA ASP A 122 -11.15 -3.07 -5.75
C ASP A 122 -10.65 -4.06 -4.68
N GLY A 123 -10.95 -3.78 -3.41
CA GLY A 123 -10.73 -4.70 -2.28
C GLY A 123 -9.56 -4.37 -1.36
N GLY A 124 -8.74 -3.37 -1.68
CA GLY A 124 -7.60 -2.97 -0.88
C GLY A 124 -6.68 -4.14 -0.51
N ARG A 125 -6.45 -4.33 0.79
CA ARG A 125 -5.70 -5.47 1.34
C ARG A 125 -6.56 -6.71 1.64
N GLU A 126 -7.89 -6.58 1.59
CA GLU A 126 -8.81 -7.67 1.95
C GLU A 126 -8.91 -8.70 0.82
N TYR A 127 -8.92 -8.24 -0.43
CA TYR A 127 -8.88 -9.06 -1.63
C TYR A 127 -8.42 -8.23 -2.84
N ILE A 128 -8.11 -8.90 -3.93
CA ILE A 128 -7.86 -8.27 -5.22
C ILE A 128 -9.00 -8.67 -6.15
N ARG A 129 -9.88 -7.72 -6.48
CA ARG A 129 -10.91 -7.89 -7.51
C ARG A 129 -10.59 -6.95 -8.66
N SER A 130 -10.42 -7.48 -9.87
CA SER A 130 -9.91 -6.67 -10.98
C SER A 130 -10.43 -7.05 -12.37
N THR A 131 -10.29 -6.12 -13.32
CA THR A 131 -10.26 -6.37 -14.77
C THR A 131 -9.04 -5.67 -15.34
N ASN A 132 -8.35 -6.32 -16.28
CA ASN A 132 -7.05 -5.94 -16.83
C ASN A 132 -5.95 -5.81 -15.77
N LEU A 133 -5.87 -6.76 -14.84
CA LEU A 133 -4.82 -6.80 -13.82
C LEU A 133 -3.43 -6.84 -14.46
N LYS A 134 -2.53 -5.95 -14.04
CA LYS A 134 -1.17 -5.84 -14.61
C LYS A 134 -0.11 -6.52 -13.77
N GLY A 135 -0.38 -6.73 -12.50
CA GLY A 135 0.53 -7.41 -11.59
C GLY A 135 0.05 -7.38 -10.15
N VAL A 136 0.78 -8.09 -9.30
CA VAL A 136 0.57 -8.12 -7.85
C VAL A 136 1.91 -7.82 -7.19
N PHE A 137 1.92 -6.87 -6.26
CA PHE A 137 3.13 -6.35 -5.64
C PHE A 137 3.11 -6.52 -4.12
N LYS A 138 4.28 -6.55 -3.50
CA LYS A 138 4.50 -6.41 -2.05
C LYS A 138 5.37 -5.19 -1.78
N ILE A 139 5.38 -4.72 -0.53
CA ILE A 139 6.34 -3.72 -0.07
C ILE A 139 7.58 -4.42 0.48
N VAL A 140 8.77 -4.03 0.00
CA VAL A 140 10.06 -4.46 0.54
C VAL A 140 10.96 -3.23 0.66
N GLU A 141 11.50 -2.97 1.85
CA GLU A 141 12.32 -1.79 2.14
C GLU A 141 11.72 -0.45 1.63
N GLY A 142 10.40 -0.32 1.68
CA GLY A 142 9.65 0.87 1.27
C GLY A 142 9.40 0.98 -0.24
N GLU A 143 9.69 -0.05 -1.02
CA GLU A 143 9.46 -0.11 -2.48
C GLU A 143 8.41 -1.16 -2.86
N PHE A 144 7.64 -0.91 -3.92
CA PHE A 144 6.80 -1.93 -4.55
C PHE A 144 7.68 -2.92 -5.33
N VAL A 145 7.62 -4.19 -4.95
CA VAL A 145 8.32 -5.30 -5.61
C VAL A 145 7.28 -6.32 -6.08
N GLU A 146 7.35 -6.68 -7.36
CA GLU A 146 6.42 -7.63 -7.96
C GLU A 146 6.52 -9.02 -7.28
N ARG A 147 5.37 -9.55 -6.84
CA ARG A 147 5.27 -10.77 -6.02
C ARG A 147 5.84 -12.00 -6.74
N LEU A 148 5.70 -12.08 -8.06
CA LEU A 148 6.22 -13.19 -8.88
C LEU A 148 7.75 -13.28 -8.87
N ASN A 149 8.44 -12.22 -8.43
CA ASN A 149 9.90 -12.20 -8.29
C ASN A 149 10.38 -12.58 -6.88
N LEU A 150 9.48 -13.05 -6.01
CA LEU A 150 9.80 -13.58 -4.69
C LEU A 150 9.68 -15.11 -4.72
N GLU A 151 10.61 -15.82 -4.06
CA GLU A 151 10.53 -17.27 -3.90
C GLU A 151 9.17 -17.64 -3.26
N ASP A 152 8.51 -18.69 -3.75
CA ASP A 152 7.18 -19.14 -3.32
C ASP A 152 7.16 -19.40 -1.80
N GLU A 153 6.78 -18.38 -1.01
CA GLU A 153 6.45 -18.56 0.39
C GLU A 153 5.06 -19.19 0.48
N GLU A 154 4.93 -20.33 1.18
CA GLU A 154 3.63 -20.97 1.43
C GLU A 154 2.60 -19.93 1.91
N ASP A 155 1.42 -19.92 1.28
CA ASP A 155 0.35 -19.00 1.65
C ASP A 155 -0.04 -19.23 3.12
N ASP A 156 0.02 -18.17 3.93
CA ASP A 156 -0.55 -18.23 5.29
C ASP A 156 -2.08 -18.29 5.12
N GLU A 157 -2.71 -19.36 5.61
CA GLU A 157 -4.16 -19.53 5.52
C GLU A 157 -4.85 -18.37 6.27
N TRP A 158 -5.39 -17.40 5.54
CA TRP A 158 -6.09 -16.28 6.13
C TRP A 158 -7.61 -16.45 6.08
N LEU A 159 -8.19 -16.86 7.20
CA LEU A 159 -9.63 -17.13 7.35
C LEU A 159 -10.57 -15.91 7.17
N GLY A 160 -10.02 -14.70 7.02
CA GLY A 160 -10.81 -13.50 6.76
C GLY A 160 -10.75 -13.01 5.30
N GLN A 161 -10.00 -13.68 4.41
CA GLN A 161 -9.90 -13.27 3.01
C GLN A 161 -11.24 -13.54 2.35
N ASP A 162 -11.98 -12.48 2.04
CA ASP A 162 -13.33 -12.62 1.50
C ASP A 162 -13.33 -13.39 0.16
N SER A 163 -12.29 -13.25 -0.67
CA SER A 163 -12.27 -13.89 -2.01
C SER A 163 -10.91 -14.18 -2.67
N GLY A 164 -9.77 -13.86 -2.05
CA GLY A 164 -8.46 -14.09 -2.68
C GLY A 164 -8.17 -13.12 -3.84
N ILE A 165 -7.67 -13.64 -4.97
CA ILE A 165 -7.39 -12.86 -6.19
C ILE A 165 -8.36 -13.29 -7.30
N GLU A 166 -9.20 -12.36 -7.76
CA GLU A 166 -10.19 -12.54 -8.83
C GLU A 166 -9.91 -11.55 -9.98
N ASP A 167 -9.56 -12.06 -11.17
CA ASP A 167 -9.39 -11.26 -12.39
C ASP A 167 -10.43 -11.66 -13.46
N PHE A 168 -11.28 -10.71 -13.82
CA PHE A 168 -12.41 -10.89 -14.73
C PHE A 168 -12.11 -10.53 -16.19
N THR A 169 -10.84 -10.26 -16.57
CA THR A 169 -10.45 -9.82 -17.92
C THR A 169 -11.00 -10.68 -19.06
N ASN A 170 -11.12 -12.00 -18.85
CA ASN A 170 -11.52 -12.96 -19.88
C ASN A 170 -12.96 -13.48 -19.72
N TYR A 171 -13.76 -12.88 -18.84
CA TYR A 171 -15.17 -13.26 -18.64
C TYR A 171 -16.13 -12.45 -19.51
#